data_AF-A0A0S9KD93-F1
#
_entry.id   AF-A0A0S9KD93-F1
#
_cell.length_a   1.000
_cell.length_b   1.000
_cell.length_c   1.000
_cell.angle_alpha   90.00
_cell.angle_beta   90.00
_cell.angle_gamma   90.00
#
_symmetry.space_group_name_H-M   'P 1'
#
loop_
_entity.id
_entity.type
_entity.pdbx_description
1 polymer ?
#
loop_
_entity_poly.entity_id
_entity_poly.type
_entity_poly.pdbx_seq_one_letter_code
_entity_poly.pdbx_strand_id
1 'polypeptide(L)'
;MKKILTVVASALAVAALAACSPISSGTITGKHYEPAYTYVSTTCAAYDSKGNCSVTMPLTNYVDDEYRLDITRGGKDGWVIVSEHTYDGARVGDYFSGGDVSADW
;
A
#
# COMPACT_ATOMS: atom_id res chain seq x y z
N MET A 1 -6.41 53.74 -1.62
CA MET A 1 -5.86 52.64 -0.79
C MET A 1 -6.85 51.48 -0.92
N LYS A 2 -6.60 50.46 -1.77
CA LYS A 2 -5.96 49.16 -1.43
C LYS A 2 -6.57 48.62 -0.11
N LYS A 3 -7.29 47.49 -0.05
CA LYS A 3 -7.05 46.19 -0.71
C LYS A 3 -8.38 45.43 -0.92
N ILE A 4 -8.50 44.81 -2.09
CA ILE A 4 -9.63 43.98 -2.52
C ILE A 4 -9.57 42.63 -1.80
N LEU A 5 -10.71 42.21 -1.28
CA LEU A 5 -11.04 40.87 -0.80
C LEU A 5 -10.88 39.85 -1.92
N THR A 6 -9.96 38.89 -1.80
CA THR A 6 -10.15 37.53 -2.32
C THR A 6 -9.15 36.60 -1.63
N VAL A 7 -9.54 35.99 -0.50
CA VAL A 7 -8.82 34.81 -0.01
C VAL A 7 -9.21 33.68 -0.94
N VAL A 8 -8.25 33.30 -1.78
CA VAL A 8 -8.31 32.17 -2.69
C VAL A 8 -8.73 30.94 -1.89
N ALA A 9 -9.85 30.34 -2.28
CA ALA A 9 -10.31 29.06 -1.79
C ALA A 9 -9.21 28.02 -2.05
N SER A 10 -8.41 27.74 -1.02
CA SER A 10 -7.45 26.66 -1.01
C SER A 10 -8.23 25.35 -1.04
N ALA A 11 -8.31 24.82 -2.27
CA ALA A 11 -8.72 23.49 -2.68
C ALA A 11 -8.98 22.50 -1.54
N LEU A 12 -10.24 22.07 -1.44
CA LEU A 12 -10.59 20.75 -0.93
C LEU A 12 -9.79 19.70 -1.73
N ALA A 13 -8.71 19.19 -1.15
CA ALA A 13 -8.00 18.03 -1.68
C ALA A 13 -7.47 17.17 -0.52
N VAL A 14 -8.35 16.84 0.44
CA VAL A 14 -8.08 15.80 1.44
C VAL A 14 -9.33 14.92 1.56
N ALA A 15 -9.77 14.36 0.44
CA ALA A 15 -10.89 13.40 0.38
C ALA A 15 -10.54 12.17 -0.45
N ALA A 16 -9.27 11.77 -0.44
CA ALA A 16 -8.80 10.52 -1.01
C ALA A 16 -7.93 9.74 -0.01
N LEU A 17 -8.36 9.70 1.25
CA LEU A 17 -8.15 8.49 2.06
C LEU A 17 -9.17 7.47 1.54
N ALA A 18 -9.02 7.05 0.28
CA ALA A 18 -9.74 5.88 -0.20
C ALA A 18 -9.28 4.74 0.70
N ALA A 19 -10.19 4.25 1.53
CA ALA A 19 -10.01 2.99 2.22
C ALA A 19 -9.61 1.94 1.16
N CYS A 20 -8.34 1.57 1.18
CA CYS A 20 -7.76 0.55 0.31
C CYS A 20 -8.55 -0.76 0.48
N SER A 21 -8.84 -1.39 -0.64
CA SER A 21 -10.21 -1.73 -1.01
C SER A 21 -10.77 -3.04 -0.44
N PRO A 22 -12.06 -3.10 -0.07
CA PRO A 22 -12.72 -4.31 0.43
C PRO A 22 -13.10 -5.33 -0.66
N ILE A 23 -12.62 -5.18 -1.90
CA ILE A 23 -12.92 -6.11 -2.99
C ILE A 23 -11.78 -7.11 -3.19
N SER A 24 -12.11 -8.40 -3.17
CA SER A 24 -11.19 -9.52 -3.41
C SER A 24 -11.38 -10.16 -4.79
N SER A 25 -12.29 -9.62 -5.61
CA SER A 25 -12.60 -10.11 -6.96
C SER A 25 -13.13 -8.98 -7.83
N GLY A 26 -12.84 -9.05 -9.13
CA GLY A 26 -13.22 -8.01 -10.09
C GLY A 26 -12.51 -8.15 -11.42
N THR A 27 -12.81 -7.25 -12.35
CA THR A 27 -12.10 -7.14 -13.63
C THR A 27 -10.75 -6.48 -13.39
N ILE A 28 -9.69 -7.10 -13.89
CA ILE A 28 -8.33 -6.60 -13.76
C ILE A 28 -8.16 -5.33 -14.61
N THR A 29 -7.76 -4.25 -13.97
CA THR A 29 -7.52 -2.94 -14.61
C THR A 29 -6.04 -2.61 -14.74
N GLY A 30 -5.18 -3.25 -13.94
CA GLY A 30 -3.75 -2.98 -13.90
C GLY A 30 -2.95 -4.08 -13.23
N LYS A 31 -1.63 -4.01 -13.40
CA LYS A 31 -0.65 -4.94 -12.84
C LYS A 31 0.55 -4.15 -12.33
N HIS A 32 0.98 -4.40 -11.11
CA HIS A 32 2.11 -3.74 -10.46
C HIS A 32 3.05 -4.79 -9.86
N TYR A 33 4.35 -4.60 -10.05
CA TYR A 33 5.40 -5.41 -9.43
C TYR A 33 6.30 -4.50 -8.61
N GLU A 34 6.46 -4.84 -7.34
CA GLU A 34 7.40 -4.17 -6.44
C GLU A 34 8.52 -5.15 -6.08
N PRO A 35 9.78 -4.86 -6.44
CA PRO A 35 10.86 -5.79 -6.19
C PRO A 35 11.22 -5.86 -4.71
N ALA A 36 11.68 -7.03 -4.28
CA ALA A 36 12.19 -7.27 -2.94
C ALA A 36 13.27 -6.25 -2.55
N TYR A 37 13.25 -5.82 -1.29
CA TYR A 37 14.24 -4.90 -0.77
C TYR A 37 14.58 -5.16 0.69
N THR A 38 15.75 -4.67 1.10
CA THR A 38 16.23 -4.75 2.47
C THR A 38 16.39 -3.34 3.02
N TYR A 39 15.93 -3.13 4.25
CA TYR A 39 16.15 -1.88 4.96
C TYR A 39 16.53 -2.12 6.42
N VAL A 40 17.34 -1.22 6.98
CA VAL A 40 17.73 -1.27 8.38
C VAL A 40 16.84 -0.31 9.16
N SER A 41 16.11 -0.84 10.14
CA SER A 41 15.43 -0.04 11.16
C SER A 41 16.23 -0.10 12.46
N THR A 42 15.95 0.80 13.41
CA THR A 42 16.54 0.74 14.74
C THR A 42 15.45 0.43 15.75
N THR A 43 15.71 -0.53 16.63
CA THR A 43 14.84 -0.81 17.78
C THR A 43 15.57 -0.51 19.07
N CYS A 44 14.81 -0.23 20.13
CA CYS A 44 15.40 -0.01 21.44
C CYS A 44 15.76 -1.34 22.10
N ALA A 45 17.03 -1.48 22.51
CA ALA A 45 17.55 -2.67 23.17
C ALA A 45 17.52 -2.56 24.70
N ALA A 46 17.63 -1.34 25.23
CA ALA A 46 17.61 -1.10 26.67
C ALA A 46 17.04 0.28 26.99
N TYR A 47 16.40 0.39 28.15
CA TYR A 47 15.81 1.61 28.66
C TYR A 47 16.50 2.03 29.97
N ASP A 48 16.64 3.33 30.19
CA ASP A 48 17.12 3.88 31.47
C ASP A 48 16.03 3.82 32.56
N SER A 49 16.36 4.23 33.79
CA SER A 49 15.43 4.24 34.92
C SER A 49 14.24 5.21 34.76
N LYS A 50 14.26 6.07 33.74
CA LYS A 50 13.18 7.00 33.38
C LYS A 50 12.38 6.50 32.16
N GLY A 51 12.69 5.31 31.63
CA GLY A 51 12.03 4.73 30.47
C GLY A 51 12.49 5.31 29.13
N ASN A 52 13.59 6.07 29.08
CA ASN A 52 14.16 6.52 27.81
C ASN A 52 15.02 5.43 27.20
N CYS A 53 14.99 5.30 25.88
CA CYS A 53 15.89 4.39 25.20
C CYS A 53 17.35 4.79 25.43
N SER A 54 18.13 3.90 26.05
CA SER A 54 19.54 4.14 26.36
C SER A 54 20.49 3.42 25.41
N VAL A 55 20.02 2.34 24.77
CA VAL A 55 20.78 1.59 23.76
C VAL A 55 19.85 1.24 22.61
N THR A 56 20.26 1.58 21.38
CA THR A 56 19.58 1.16 20.16
C THR A 56 20.40 0.07 19.46
N MET A 57 19.70 -0.84 18.79
CA MET A 57 20.31 -1.86 17.95
C MET A 57 19.72 -1.81 16.54
N PRO A 58 20.54 -2.03 15.50
CA PRO A 58 20.04 -2.14 14.14
C PRO A 58 19.28 -3.47 13.97
N LEU A 59 18.16 -3.41 13.28
CA LEU A 59 17.38 -4.55 12.82
C LEU A 59 17.35 -4.50 11.29
N THR A 60 17.90 -5.54 10.67
CA THR A 60 17.78 -5.72 9.21
C THR A 60 16.40 -6.32 8.92
N ASN A 61 15.60 -5.62 8.14
CA ASN A 61 14.28 -6.06 7.69
C ASN A 61 14.38 -6.42 6.21
N TYR A 62 13.73 -7.52 5.85
CA TYR A 62 13.63 -8.00 4.48
C TYR A 62 12.17 -7.94 4.06
N VAL A 63 11.91 -7.42 2.87
CA VAL A 63 10.59 -7.37 2.24
C VAL A 63 10.68 -8.17 0.97
N ASP A 64 9.80 -9.16 0.85
CA ASP A 64 9.67 -10.02 -0.34
C ASP A 64 9.16 -9.23 -1.55
N ASP A 65 9.25 -9.86 -2.73
CA ASP A 65 8.62 -9.35 -3.95
C ASP A 65 7.09 -9.26 -3.79
N GLU A 66 6.48 -8.16 -4.24
CA GLU A 66 5.04 -7.98 -4.24
C GLU A 66 4.49 -7.98 -5.68
N TYR A 67 3.55 -8.89 -5.95
CA TYR A 67 2.85 -8.98 -7.23
C TYR A 67 1.40 -8.57 -7.06
N ARG A 68 1.04 -7.40 -7.57
CA ARG A 68 -0.26 -6.77 -7.34
C ARG A 68 -1.10 -6.71 -8.60
N LEU A 69 -2.37 -7.09 -8.48
CA LEU A 69 -3.40 -6.87 -9.49
C LEU A 69 -4.34 -5.78 -9.03
N ASP A 70 -4.56 -4.77 -9.86
CA ASP A 70 -5.61 -3.79 -9.66
C ASP A 70 -6.90 -4.32 -10.26
N ILE A 71 -8.01 -4.23 -9.51
CA ILE A 71 -9.31 -4.79 -9.88
C ILE A 71 -10.42 -3.77 -9.70
N THR A 72 -11.47 -3.89 -10.52
CA THR A 72 -12.69 -3.10 -10.39
C THR A 72 -13.93 -3.99 -10.43
N ARG A 73 -14.94 -3.68 -9.61
CA ARG A 73 -16.23 -4.40 -9.60
C ARG A 73 -17.36 -3.47 -9.17
N GLY A 74 -18.34 -3.29 -10.05
CA GLY A 74 -19.53 -2.48 -9.75
C GLY A 74 -19.20 -1.02 -9.40
N GLY A 75 -18.19 -0.44 -10.07
CA GLY A 75 -17.73 0.93 -9.83
C GLY A 75 -16.88 1.13 -8.58
N LYS A 76 -16.43 0.05 -7.94
CA LYS A 76 -15.44 0.07 -6.85
C LYS A 76 -14.11 -0.43 -7.37
N ASP A 77 -13.05 0.31 -7.10
CA ASP A 77 -11.68 -0.05 -7.45
C ASP A 77 -10.94 -0.59 -6.23
N GLY A 78 -9.94 -1.43 -6.46
CA GLY A 78 -9.15 -2.07 -5.43
C GLY A 78 -7.93 -2.79 -5.97
N TRP A 79 -7.22 -3.45 -5.08
CA TRP A 79 -6.06 -4.25 -5.44
C TRP A 79 -5.95 -5.50 -4.58
N VAL A 80 -5.29 -6.51 -5.12
CA VAL A 80 -4.96 -7.76 -4.43
C VAL A 80 -3.50 -8.11 -4.70
N ILE A 81 -2.80 -8.60 -3.68
CA ILE A 81 -1.48 -9.21 -3.85
C ILE A 81 -1.70 -10.69 -4.14
N VAL A 82 -1.02 -11.20 -5.16
CA VAL A 82 -1.17 -12.56 -5.65
C VAL A 82 0.21 -13.21 -5.77
N SER A 83 0.24 -14.51 -6.03
CA SER A 83 1.50 -15.18 -6.39
C SER A 83 2.07 -14.66 -7.73
N GLU A 84 3.38 -14.78 -7.93
CA GLU A 84 4.04 -14.54 -9.23
C GLU A 84 3.35 -15.31 -10.37
N HIS A 85 3.01 -16.59 -10.13
CA HIS A 85 2.34 -17.42 -11.13
C HIS A 85 0.97 -16.87 -11.54
N THR A 86 0.17 -16.46 -10.56
CA THR A 86 -1.14 -15.83 -10.81
C THR A 86 -0.96 -14.50 -11.53
N TYR A 87 0.02 -13.70 -11.12
CA TYR A 87 0.34 -12.43 -11.77
C TYR A 87 0.70 -12.65 -13.23
N ASP A 88 1.61 -13.56 -13.55
CA ASP A 88 2.06 -13.84 -14.92
C ASP A 88 0.95 -14.38 -15.81
N GLY A 89 0.08 -15.23 -15.24
CA GLY A 89 -1.09 -15.77 -15.94
C GLY A 89 -2.20 -14.74 -16.19
N ALA A 90 -2.29 -13.70 -15.36
CA ALA A 90 -3.34 -12.71 -15.41
C ALA A 90 -3.14 -11.63 -16.49
N ARG A 91 -4.23 -11.23 -17.15
CA ARG A 91 -4.25 -10.14 -18.12
C ARG A 91 -5.25 -9.05 -17.72
N VAL A 92 -4.93 -7.82 -18.08
CA VAL A 92 -5.87 -6.70 -17.97
C VAL A 92 -7.10 -7.01 -18.82
N GLY A 93 -8.28 -6.83 -18.23
CA GLY A 93 -9.58 -7.20 -18.81
C GLY A 93 -10.12 -8.55 -18.34
N ASP A 94 -9.28 -9.45 -17.80
CA ASP A 94 -9.74 -10.72 -17.23
C ASP A 94 -10.51 -10.48 -15.92
N TYR A 95 -11.36 -11.45 -15.56
CA TYR A 95 -12.04 -11.44 -14.26
C TYR A 95 -11.27 -12.29 -13.25
N PHE A 96 -10.82 -11.65 -12.16
CA PHE A 96 -10.20 -12.31 -11.01
C PHE A 96 -11.26 -12.74 -10.00
N SER A 97 -11.26 -14.02 -9.61
CA SER A 97 -12.29 -14.62 -8.76
C SER A 97 -11.96 -14.68 -7.26
N GLY A 98 -10.74 -14.32 -6.84
CA GLY A 98 -10.38 -14.20 -5.41
C GLY A 98 -9.80 -15.45 -4.74
N GLY A 99 -9.17 -16.36 -5.48
CA GLY A 99 -8.66 -17.64 -4.95
C GLY A 99 -7.16 -17.69 -4.60
N ASP A 100 -6.33 -16.85 -5.23
CA ASP A 100 -4.86 -16.91 -5.12
C ASP A 100 -4.28 -15.62 -4.52
N VAL A 101 -4.90 -15.13 -3.45
CA VAL A 101 -4.38 -13.98 -2.71
C VAL A 101 -3.25 -14.48 -1.82
N SER A 102 -2.04 -13.90 -1.93
CA SER A 102 -0.96 -14.24 -1.01
C SER A 102 -1.37 -13.77 0.39
N ALA A 103 -1.50 -14.72 1.31
CA ALA A 103 -1.87 -14.45 2.69
C ALA A 103 -0.60 -14.23 3.51
N ASP A 104 0.14 -13.17 3.20
CA ASP A 104 1.39 -12.86 3.90
C ASP A 104 1.24 -11.51 4.61
N TRP A 105 0.74 -11.56 5.85
CA TRP A 105 0.81 -10.50 6.86
C TRP A 105 1.38 -11.07 8.16
#